data_AF-A0A1S8TXK9-F1
#
_entry.id   AF-A0A1S8TXK9-F1
#
_cell.length_a   1.000
_cell.length_b   1.000
_cell.length_c   1.000
_cell.angle_alpha   90.00
_cell.angle_beta   90.00
_cell.angle_gamma   90.00
#
_symmetry.space_group_name_H-M   'P 1'
#
loop_
_entity.id
_entity.type
_entity.pdbx_description
1 polymer ?
#
loop_
_entity_poly.entity_id
_entity_poly.type
_entity_poly.pdbx_seq_one_letter_code
_entity_poly.pdbx_strand_id
1 'polypeptide(L)'
;MKKEILVFIFDGYADWESAYICSELNGAETDYIVKTISIDKEPKVSMGGFRIIPDYSVIDHPKNFEMLLLIGGYAWSEQKNNAIKPVVEHAVQNHIHSSSNL
;
A
#
# COMPACT_ATOMS: atom_id res chain seq x y z
N MET A 1 -17.42 10.35 4.61
CA MET A 1 -16.17 10.18 3.82
C MET A 1 -15.84 8.70 3.81
N LYS A 2 -15.43 8.15 2.67
CA LYS A 2 -14.96 6.76 2.62
C LYS A 2 -13.67 6.62 3.44
N LYS A 3 -13.48 5.46 4.04
CA LYS A 3 -12.33 5.08 4.85
C LYS A 3 -11.20 4.58 3.95
N GLU A 4 -9.98 5.05 4.17
CA GLU A 4 -8.85 4.74 3.28
C GLU A 4 -8.20 3.40 3.62
N ILE A 5 -7.89 2.64 2.58
CA ILE A 5 -7.10 1.42 2.60
C ILE A 5 -5.84 1.70 1.78
N LEU A 6 -4.67 1.59 2.40
CA LEU A 6 -3.40 1.89 1.75
C LEU A 6 -2.77 0.63 1.21
N VAL A 7 -2.36 0.64 -0.05
CA VAL A 7 -1.59 -0.45 -0.69
C VAL A 7 -0.18 0.05 -0.94
N PHE A 8 0.80 -0.60 -0.31
CA PHE A 8 2.20 -0.25 -0.53
C PHE A 8 2.69 -0.79 -1.88
N ILE A 9 3.13 0.11 -2.76
CA ILE A 9 3.67 -0.21 -4.08
C ILE A 9 5.12 0.27 -4.22
N PHE A 10 5.91 -0.43 -5.02
CA PHE A 10 7.33 -0.16 -5.28
C PHE A 10 7.73 -0.82 -6.61
N ASP A 11 8.83 -0.42 -7.25
CA ASP A 11 9.22 -1.03 -8.52
C ASP A 11 9.38 -2.56 -8.41
N GLY A 12 8.66 -3.29 -9.26
CA GLY A 12 8.60 -4.76 -9.25
C GLY A 12 7.65 -5.35 -8.22
N TYR A 13 6.68 -4.59 -7.70
CA TYR A 13 5.61 -5.12 -6.85
C TYR A 13 4.72 -6.13 -7.60
N ALA A 14 4.22 -7.14 -6.89
CA ALA A 14 3.34 -8.17 -7.41
C ALA A 14 1.89 -7.67 -7.53
N ASP A 15 1.50 -7.11 -8.68
CA ASP A 15 0.16 -6.53 -8.88
C ASP A 15 -1.00 -7.51 -8.63
N TRP A 16 -0.81 -8.81 -8.91
CA TRP A 16 -1.85 -9.82 -8.70
C TRP A 16 -2.19 -10.06 -7.22
N GLU A 17 -1.28 -9.80 -6.27
CA GLU A 17 -1.53 -10.11 -4.85
C GLU A 17 -2.62 -9.24 -4.22
N SER A 18 -2.74 -7.99 -4.67
CA SER A 18 -3.74 -7.05 -4.15
C SER A 18 -4.99 -6.94 -5.02
N ALA A 19 -4.95 -7.42 -6.27
CA ALA A 19 -5.96 -7.13 -7.28
C ALA A 19 -7.40 -7.48 -6.84
N TYR A 20 -7.61 -8.68 -6.30
CA TYR A 20 -8.95 -9.13 -5.90
C TYR A 20 -9.48 -8.32 -4.70
N ILE A 21 -8.71 -8.25 -3.61
CA ILE A 21 -9.15 -7.54 -2.40
C ILE A 21 -9.34 -6.04 -2.64
N CYS A 22 -8.50 -5.42 -3.48
CA CYS A 22 -8.67 -4.01 -3.84
C CYS A 22 -9.97 -3.78 -4.62
N SER A 23 -10.33 -4.69 -5.51
CA SER A 23 -11.56 -4.57 -6.30
C SER A 23 -12.80 -4.68 -5.41
N GLU A 24 -12.81 -5.63 -4.48
CA GLU A 24 -13.90 -5.80 -3.50
C GLU A 24 -14.00 -4.59 -2.56
N LEU A 25 -12.87 -4.15 -1.97
CA LEU A 25 -12.86 -3.02 -1.04
C LEU A 25 -13.22 -1.69 -1.72
N ASN A 26 -12.79 -1.47 -2.97
CA ASN A 26 -13.06 -0.21 -3.68
C ASN A 26 -14.44 -0.14 -4.34
N GLY A 27 -15.31 -1.14 -4.09
CA GLY A 27 -16.66 -1.20 -4.63
C GLY A 27 -17.53 0.01 -4.28
N ALA A 28 -18.56 0.28 -5.10
CA ALA A 28 -19.44 1.44 -4.90
C ALA A 28 -20.19 1.39 -3.56
N GLU A 29 -20.62 0.20 -3.14
CA GLU A 29 -21.43 -0.03 -1.93
C GLU A 29 -20.61 -0.15 -0.65
N THR A 30 -19.27 -0.14 -0.74
CA THR A 30 -18.41 -0.19 0.43
C THR A 30 -18.19 1.20 1.02
N ASP A 31 -17.90 1.23 2.32
CA ASP A 31 -17.41 2.42 3.00
C ASP A 31 -15.91 2.68 2.76
N TYR A 32 -15.24 1.90 1.90
CA TYR A 32 -13.79 1.95 1.71
C TYR A 32 -13.39 2.55 0.37
N ILE A 33 -12.23 3.19 0.34
CA ILE A 33 -11.52 3.62 -0.87
C ILE A 33 -10.09 3.11 -0.83
N VAL A 34 -9.66 2.49 -1.93
CA VAL A 34 -8.30 2.00 -2.08
C VAL A 34 -7.39 3.12 -2.60
N LYS A 35 -6.27 3.31 -1.93
CA LYS A 35 -5.23 4.29 -2.23
C LYS A 35 -3.86 3.64 -2.25
N THR A 36 -2.96 4.18 -3.05
CA THR A 36 -1.60 3.67 -3.18
C THR A 36 -0.61 4.52 -2.40
N ILE A 37 0.33 3.87 -1.72
CA ILE A 37 1.42 4.53 -1.00
C ILE A 37 2.76 3.96 -1.48
N SER A 38 3.76 4.82 -1.65
CA SER A 38 5.14 4.39 -1.96
C SER A 38 6.17 5.19 -1.17
N ILE A 39 7.46 4.94 -1.41
CA ILE A 39 8.56 5.68 -0.77
C ILE A 39 8.57 7.17 -1.17
N ASP A 40 8.06 7.48 -2.36
CA ASP A 40 7.96 8.81 -2.97
C ASP A 40 6.68 8.87 -3.83
N LYS A 41 6.48 9.97 -4.59
CA LYS A 41 5.39 10.10 -5.57
C LYS A 41 5.85 9.88 -7.01
N GLU A 42 7.02 9.28 -7.21
CA GLU A 42 7.52 8.95 -8.55
C GLU A 42 6.81 7.69 -9.08
N PRO A 43 6.61 7.57 -10.41
CA PRO A 43 5.96 6.41 -10.98
C PRO A 43 6.65 5.09 -10.61
N LYS A 44 5.86 4.08 -10.25
CA LYS A 44 6.32 2.71 -9.99
C LYS A 44 5.82 1.77 -11.07
N VAL A 45 6.66 0.83 -11.48
CA VAL A 45 6.31 -0.20 -12.47
C VAL A 45 6.08 -1.53 -11.76
N SER A 46 4.89 -2.11 -11.92
CA SER A 46 4.55 -3.43 -11.36
C SER A 46 5.30 -4.56 -12.09
N MET A 47 5.31 -5.76 -11.51
CA MET A 47 5.87 -6.96 -12.16
C MET A 47 5.18 -7.26 -13.50
N GLY A 48 3.87 -7.04 -13.60
CA GLY A 48 3.10 -7.16 -14.85
C GLY A 48 3.32 -6.02 -15.85
N GLY A 49 4.08 -4.97 -15.49
CA GLY A 49 4.43 -3.86 -16.38
C GLY A 49 3.51 -2.64 -16.31
N PHE A 50 2.63 -2.54 -15.30
CA PHE A 50 1.79 -1.35 -15.13
C PHE A 50 2.56 -0.21 -14.49
N ARG A 51 2.44 0.99 -15.06
CA ARG A 51 3.02 2.21 -14.49
C ARG A 51 1.97 2.97 -13.69
N ILE A 52 2.17 3.08 -12.38
CA ILE A 52 1.27 3.76 -11.44
C ILE A 52 1.98 4.93 -10.77
N ILE A 53 1.29 6.06 -10.65
CA ILE A 53 1.74 7.19 -9.81
C ILE A 53 1.10 7.00 -8.42
N PRO A 54 1.89 6.89 -7.35
CA PRO A 54 1.36 6.73 -5.99
C PRO A 54 0.48 7.91 -5.57
N ASP A 55 -0.63 7.66 -4.88
CA ASP A 55 -1.45 8.71 -4.27
C ASP A 55 -0.66 9.42 -3.14
N TYR A 56 0.06 8.62 -2.34
CA TYR A 56 0.79 9.06 -1.16
C TYR A 56 2.26 8.61 -1.17
N SER A 57 3.07 9.32 -0.40
CA SER A 57 4.41 8.87 -0.03
C SER A 57 4.45 8.49 1.45
N VAL A 58 5.48 7.78 1.89
CA VAL A 58 5.71 7.49 3.32
C VAL A 58 5.85 8.76 4.17
N ILE A 59 6.17 9.91 3.57
CA ILE A 59 6.26 11.22 4.26
C ILE A 59 4.89 11.91 4.32
N ASP A 60 4.12 11.82 3.25
CA ASP A 60 2.85 12.53 3.04
C ASP A 60 1.72 11.50 2.83
N HIS A 61 1.32 10.86 3.92
CA HIS A 61 0.20 9.92 3.98
C HIS A 61 -0.76 10.30 5.12
N PRO A 62 -2.06 9.97 4.99
CA PRO A 62 -3.02 10.19 6.06
C PRO A 62 -2.65 9.35 7.29
N LYS A 63 -2.87 9.90 8.49
CA LYS A 63 -2.66 9.14 9.75
C LYS A 63 -3.87 8.30 10.13
N ASN A 64 -5.01 8.54 9.51
CA ASN A 64 -6.28 7.87 9.72
C ASN A 64 -6.64 6.99 8.51
N PHE A 65 -5.99 5.83 8.40
CA PHE A 65 -6.37 4.77 7.46
C PHE A 65 -6.77 3.51 8.23
N GLU A 66 -7.61 2.66 7.64
CA GLU A 66 -8.17 1.48 8.31
C GLU A 66 -7.36 0.21 8.09
N MET A 67 -6.54 0.19 7.02
CA MET A 67 -5.71 -0.96 6.69
C MET A 67 -4.50 -0.58 5.83
N LEU A 68 -3.39 -1.27 6.07
CA LEU A 68 -2.19 -1.26 5.21
C LEU A 68 -1.98 -2.64 4.59
N LEU A 69 -2.10 -2.72 3.27
CA LEU A 69 -1.79 -3.89 2.46
C LEU A 69 -0.33 -3.85 2.03
N LEU A 70 0.44 -4.82 2.51
CA LEU A 70 1.83 -5.06 2.15
C LEU A 70 1.88 -6.26 1.21
N ILE A 71 2.18 -5.99 -0.06
CA ILE A 71 2.27 -6.99 -1.12
C ILE A 71 3.73 -7.32 -1.45
N GLY A 72 3.93 -8.53 -1.92
CA GLY A 72 5.19 -9.09 -2.39
C GLY A 72 5.73 -8.42 -3.65
N GLY A 73 6.87 -8.93 -4.11
CA GLY A 73 7.61 -8.40 -5.26
C GLY A 73 9.11 -8.59 -5.10
N TYR A 74 9.88 -8.22 -6.12
CA TYR A 74 11.32 -8.50 -6.18
C TYR A 74 12.16 -7.69 -5.17
N ALA A 75 11.66 -6.54 -4.70
CA ALA A 75 12.45 -5.61 -3.90
C ALA A 75 12.60 -5.99 -2.41
N TRP A 76 11.80 -6.93 -1.90
CA TRP A 76 11.87 -7.35 -0.49
C TRP A 76 13.19 -8.07 -0.17
N SER A 77 13.73 -8.86 -1.11
CA SER A 77 15.01 -9.56 -0.94
C SER A 77 16.23 -8.61 -0.89
N GLU A 78 16.06 -7.35 -1.30
CA GLU A 78 17.15 -6.37 -1.36
C GLU A 78 17.16 -5.36 -0.19
N GLN A 79 16.26 -5.52 0.80
CA GLN A 79 16.06 -4.58 1.93
C GLN A 79 15.77 -3.12 1.52
N LYS A 80 15.39 -2.88 0.27
CA LYS A 80 15.14 -1.53 -0.27
C LYS A 80 13.84 -0.89 0.24
N ASN A 81 12.96 -1.67 0.87
CA ASN A 81 11.66 -1.21 1.36
C ASN A 81 11.67 -0.78 2.84
N ASN A 82 12.83 -0.68 3.50
CA ASN A 82 12.91 -0.24 4.90
C ASN A 82 12.25 1.13 5.17
N ALA A 83 12.11 1.97 4.14
CA ALA A 83 11.45 3.27 4.25
C ALA A 83 9.94 3.17 4.60
N ILE A 84 9.29 2.01 4.44
CA ILE A 84 7.90 1.81 4.85
C ILE A 84 7.73 1.57 6.36
N LYS A 85 8.82 1.23 7.08
CA LYS A 85 8.78 0.88 8.51
C LYS A 85 8.03 1.89 9.38
N PRO A 86 8.21 3.21 9.24
CA PRO A 86 7.47 4.17 10.06
C PRO A 86 5.95 4.09 9.86
N VAL A 87 5.49 3.72 8.66
CA VAL A 87 4.06 3.55 8.37
C VAL A 87 3.53 2.26 8.99
N VAL A 88 4.33 1.19 8.97
CA VAL A 88 4.01 -0.08 9.64
C VAL A 88 3.95 0.11 11.14
N GLU A 89 4.94 0.77 11.73
CA GLU A 89 4.97 1.09 13.16
C GLU A 89 3.77 1.93 13.58
N HIS A 90 3.41 2.94 12.78
CA HIS A 90 2.19 3.72 12.97
C HIS A 90 0.93 2.84 12.92
N ALA A 91 0.84 1.93 11.95
CA ALA A 91 -0.30 1.02 11.83
C ALA A 91 -0.43 0.12 13.07
N VAL A 92 0.66 -0.48 13.52
CA VAL A 92 0.69 -1.37 14.70
C VAL A 92 0.31 -0.60 15.96
N GLN A 93 0.89 0.59 16.18
CA GLN A 93 0.63 1.41 17.37
C GLN A 93 -0.83 1.87 17.47
N ASN A 94 -1.50 2.04 16.33
CA ASN A 94 -2.89 2.52 16.26
C ASN A 94 -3.91 1.39 16.03
N HIS A 95 -3.51 0.13 16.18
CA HIS A 95 -4.36 -1.04 15.96
C HIS A 95 -5.02 -1.09 14.57
N ILE A 96 -4.32 -0.55 13.57
CA ILE A 96 -4.72 -0.59 12.17
C ILE A 96 -4.37 -1.98 11.62
N HIS A 97 -5.31 -2.58 10.86
CA HIS A 97 -5.09 -3.90 10.28
C HIS A 97 -3.96 -3.85 9.25
N SER A 98 -3.02 -4.80 9.31
CA SER A 98 -1.96 -4.92 8.30
C SER A 98 -1.80 -6.37 7.85
N SER A 99 -1.51 -6.58 6.57
CA SER A 99 -1.48 -7.92 5.96
C SER A 99 -0.16 -8.68 6.17
N SER A 100 0.85 -8.10 6.82
CA SER A 100 2.14 -8.76 7.04
C SER A 100 2.67 -8.59 8.47
N ASN A 101 3.29 -9.64 9.00
CA ASN A 101 4.02 -9.63 10.27
C ASN A 101 5.47 -9.16 10.08
N LEU A 102 5.69 -7.97 9.50
CA LEU A 102 7.02 -7.34 9.52
C LEU A 102 7.41 -6.93 10.94
#